data_AF-A0ABD5R2B3-F1
#
_entry.id   AF-A0ABD5R2B3-F1
#
_cell.length_a   1.000
_cell.length_b   1.000
_cell.length_c   1.000
_cell.angle_alpha   90.00
_cell.angle_beta   90.00
_cell.angle_gamma   90.00
#
_symmetry.space_group_name_H-M   'P 1'
#
loop_
_entity.id
_entity.type
_entity.pdbx_description
1 polymer ?
#
loop_
_entity_poly.entity_id
_entity_poly.type
_entity_poly.pdbx_seq_one_letter_code
_entity_poly.pdbx_strand_id
1 'polypeptide(L)'
;MFVGHALLAFALAALLADRLGWPAERALALGAVAGAFAALPDVDMAYAAIAIDFGSLTAESLTRPSTLWDATREVHRAVTHSLVVSVLAGGAFGLWAVAWDRRPAVRAAGSLLAVGVLAAIVGVGSAQNGTLGLVVLGTFAVGGLVVTTLGRLRTDLSGRAVAAAAVLGLCSHPWGDLVTGEPPRLLYPFDVRVLDGRVLLHGDPTVHLLGAFALELAVVWLAAVAVATVTGRSWRDAIDPRAAAGLAYGVAAVLMVPPTLEVSYHFVFSILAVGVVCGGASLTTGSARPIPRPSASRRRLSAAAPSAFGGTFSALAGITAALVGYAAVYLADEALSAVLVGLFSI
;
A
#
# COMPACT_ATOMS: atom_id res chain seq x y z
N MET A 1 -6.22 -0.78 -1.46
CA MET A 1 -5.32 -0.83 -2.64
C MET A 1 -4.14 0.11 -2.57
N PHE A 2 -4.36 1.43 -2.50
CA PHE A 2 -3.29 2.45 -2.45
C PHE A 2 -2.21 2.26 -1.37
N VAL A 3 -2.39 1.36 -0.39
CA VAL A 3 -1.40 1.17 0.69
C VAL A 3 -0.55 -0.09 0.47
N GLY A 4 -1.03 -1.06 -0.31
CA GLY A 4 -0.41 -2.39 -0.41
C GLY A 4 1.03 -2.34 -0.94
N HIS A 5 1.22 -1.74 -2.11
CA HIS A 5 2.54 -1.61 -2.74
C HIS A 5 3.60 -0.87 -1.89
N ALA A 6 3.21 0.18 -1.17
CA ALA A 6 4.06 0.90 -0.23
C ALA A 6 4.48 0.01 0.95
N LEU A 7 3.54 -0.76 1.49
CA LEU A 7 3.82 -1.74 2.54
C LEU A 7 4.66 -2.92 2.04
N LEU A 8 4.47 -3.35 0.79
CA LEU A 8 5.31 -4.36 0.16
C LEU A 8 6.75 -3.88 0.02
N ALA A 9 6.96 -2.71 -0.57
CA ALA A 9 8.29 -2.10 -0.72
C ALA A 9 8.96 -1.91 0.65
N PHE A 10 8.20 -1.41 1.63
CA PHE A 10 8.65 -1.29 3.01
C PHE A 10 9.13 -2.63 3.57
N ALA A 11 8.29 -3.67 3.48
CA ALA A 11 8.56 -4.95 4.09
C ALA A 11 9.78 -5.63 3.46
N LEU A 12 9.85 -5.64 2.12
CA LEU A 12 10.95 -6.23 1.38
C LEU A 12 12.28 -5.54 1.70
N ALA A 13 12.30 -4.22 1.70
CA ALA A 13 13.52 -3.45 1.99
C ALA A 13 13.96 -3.60 3.45
N ALA A 14 13.03 -3.55 4.41
CA ALA A 14 13.33 -3.72 5.83
C ALA A 14 13.84 -5.14 6.14
N LEU A 15 13.16 -6.18 5.65
CA LEU A 15 13.58 -7.56 5.84
C LEU A 15 14.92 -7.85 5.17
N LEU A 16 15.16 -7.32 3.97
CA LEU A 16 16.45 -7.49 3.30
C LEU A 16 17.59 -6.83 4.10
N ALA A 17 17.41 -5.59 4.57
CA ALA A 17 18.42 -4.91 5.38
C ALA A 17 18.71 -5.65 6.69
N ASP A 18 17.67 -6.13 7.38
CA ASP A 18 17.81 -6.96 8.57
C ASP A 18 18.55 -8.27 8.30
N ARG A 19 18.24 -8.94 7.17
CA ARG A 19 18.94 -10.15 6.71
C ARG A 19 20.43 -9.89 6.44
N LEU A 20 20.78 -8.67 6.03
CA LEU A 20 22.15 -8.21 5.82
C LEU A 20 22.83 -7.73 7.12
N GLY A 21 22.19 -7.90 8.27
CA GLY A 21 22.74 -7.56 9.58
C GLY A 21 22.71 -6.07 9.93
N TRP A 22 21.86 -5.29 9.25
CA TRP A 22 21.72 -3.87 9.58
C TRP A 22 21.00 -3.70 10.92
N PRO A 23 21.34 -2.67 11.72
CA PRO A 23 20.58 -2.33 12.92
C PRO A 23 19.10 -2.08 12.60
N ALA A 24 18.22 -2.47 13.51
CA ALA A 24 16.76 -2.40 13.35
C ALA A 24 16.27 -1.02 12.90
N GLU A 25 16.77 0.05 13.52
CA GLU A 25 16.42 1.44 13.17
C GLU A 25 16.72 1.75 11.70
N ARG A 26 17.88 1.31 11.21
CA ARG A 26 18.32 1.55 9.84
C ARG A 26 17.60 0.67 8.83
N ALA A 27 17.29 -0.57 9.19
CA ALA A 27 16.46 -1.47 8.38
C ALA A 27 15.04 -0.90 8.21
N LEU A 28 14.42 -0.42 9.30
CA LEU A 28 13.12 0.24 9.28
C LEU A 28 13.17 1.57 8.52
N ALA A 29 14.25 2.35 8.64
CA ALA A 29 14.43 3.57 7.87
C ALA A 29 14.51 3.30 6.37
N LEU A 30 15.26 2.26 5.95
CA LEU A 30 15.30 1.85 4.54
C LEU A 30 13.93 1.42 4.04
N GLY A 31 13.21 0.61 4.84
CA GLY A 31 11.82 0.25 4.58
C GLY A 31 10.93 1.48 4.39
N ALA A 32 10.98 2.43 5.32
CA ALA A 32 10.16 3.64 5.28
C ALA A 32 10.45 4.49 4.03
N VAL A 33 11.72 4.64 3.66
CA VAL A 33 12.12 5.36 2.43
C VAL A 33 11.64 4.62 1.19
N ALA A 34 11.81 3.30 1.10
CA ALA A 34 11.34 2.51 -0.04
C ALA A 34 9.82 2.55 -0.16
N GLY A 35 9.09 2.42 0.95
CA GLY A 35 7.64 2.55 1.00
C GLY A 35 7.17 3.95 0.59
N ALA A 36 7.86 5.00 1.00
CA ALA A 36 7.55 6.37 0.59
C ALA A 36 7.74 6.58 -0.92
N PHE A 37 8.77 5.99 -1.53
CA PHE A 37 8.93 6.02 -2.99
C PHE A 37 7.87 5.18 -3.72
N ALA A 38 7.46 4.05 -3.16
CA ALA A 38 6.38 3.25 -3.72
C ALA A 38 5.01 3.95 -3.63
N ALA A 39 4.77 4.75 -2.59
CA ALA A 39 3.56 5.58 -2.44
C ALA A 39 3.62 6.90 -3.20
N LEU A 40 4.81 7.35 -3.62
CA LEU A 40 5.02 8.66 -4.24
C LEU A 40 4.15 8.87 -5.50
N PRO A 41 4.02 7.88 -6.41
CA PRO A 41 3.06 7.94 -7.50
C PRO A 41 1.62 8.31 -7.12
N ASP A 42 1.14 7.95 -5.92
CA ASP A 42 -0.24 8.23 -5.45
C ASP A 42 -0.47 9.67 -4.98
N VAL A 43 0.59 10.48 -4.85
CA VAL A 43 0.45 11.88 -4.42
C VAL A 43 -0.38 12.68 -5.44
N ASP A 44 -0.41 12.24 -6.69
CA ASP A 44 -1.26 12.83 -7.72
C ASP A 44 -2.77 12.60 -7.49
N MET A 45 -3.18 11.60 -6.70
CA MET A 45 -4.58 11.45 -6.26
C MET A 45 -4.98 12.54 -5.26
N ALA A 46 -4.02 13.18 -4.57
CA ALA A 46 -4.32 14.36 -3.76
C ALA A 46 -4.75 15.55 -4.64
N TYR A 47 -4.30 15.62 -5.90
CA TYR A 47 -4.81 16.62 -6.85
C TYR A 47 -6.31 16.44 -7.09
N ALA A 48 -6.84 15.22 -7.10
CA ALA A 48 -8.28 15.01 -7.24
C ALA A 48 -9.10 15.69 -6.12
N ALA A 49 -8.53 15.85 -4.91
CA ALA A 49 -9.18 16.57 -3.81
C ALA A 49 -9.04 18.10 -3.90
N ILE A 50 -7.98 18.60 -4.56
CA ILE A 50 -7.66 20.03 -4.68
C ILE A 50 -8.23 20.63 -5.99
N ALA A 51 -8.35 19.81 -7.03
CA ALA A 51 -8.93 20.14 -8.33
C ALA A 51 -10.46 20.14 -8.31
N ILE A 52 -11.08 19.90 -7.15
CA ILE A 52 -12.48 20.19 -6.93
C ILE A 52 -12.66 21.70 -7.08
N ASP A 53 -13.14 22.11 -8.25
CA ASP A 53 -13.67 23.45 -8.41
C ASP A 53 -14.98 23.52 -7.61
N PHE A 54 -14.88 24.03 -6.38
CA PHE A 54 -16.03 24.20 -5.50
C PHE A 54 -17.12 25.10 -6.11
N GLY A 55 -16.80 25.88 -7.14
CA GLY A 55 -17.75 26.71 -7.90
C GLY A 55 -18.56 25.94 -8.96
N SER A 56 -18.13 24.75 -9.39
CA SER A 56 -18.85 23.89 -10.35
C SER A 56 -19.46 22.64 -9.72
N LEU A 57 -19.41 22.51 -8.38
CA LEU A 57 -20.12 21.49 -7.62
C LEU A 57 -21.64 21.72 -7.71
N THR A 58 -22.29 21.01 -8.64
CA THR A 58 -23.75 20.86 -8.65
C THR A 58 -24.16 19.69 -7.75
N ALA A 59 -25.42 19.65 -7.31
CA ALA A 59 -25.98 18.49 -6.59
C ALA A 59 -25.81 17.17 -7.38
N GLU A 60 -25.74 17.25 -8.71
CA GLU A 60 -25.51 16.13 -9.63
C GLU A 60 -24.02 15.71 -9.74
N SER A 61 -23.09 16.66 -9.59
CA SER A 61 -21.65 16.37 -9.48
C SER A 61 -21.32 15.67 -8.15
N LEU A 62 -22.01 16.05 -7.06
CA LEU A 62 -21.88 15.41 -5.75
C LEU A 62 -22.46 13.98 -5.72
N THR A 63 -23.42 13.67 -6.60
CA THR A 63 -23.97 12.31 -6.77
C THR A 63 -23.26 11.49 -7.85
N ARG A 64 -22.35 12.07 -8.63
CA ARG A 64 -21.47 11.36 -9.57
C ARG A 64 -19.98 11.65 -9.32
N PRO A 65 -19.39 11.13 -8.22
CA PRO A 65 -17.95 11.21 -7.94
C PRO A 65 -17.05 10.56 -9.01
N SER A 66 -17.63 9.77 -9.92
CA SER A 66 -16.90 8.96 -10.89
C SER A 66 -16.14 9.79 -11.93
N THR A 67 -16.70 10.89 -12.46
CA THR A 67 -16.12 11.61 -13.62
C THR A 67 -14.78 12.29 -13.33
N LEU A 68 -14.60 12.83 -12.12
CA LEU A 68 -13.32 13.41 -11.69
C LEU A 68 -12.28 12.32 -11.40
N TRP A 69 -12.74 11.19 -10.84
CA TRP A 69 -11.92 10.01 -10.60
C TRP A 69 -11.56 9.26 -11.89
N ASP A 70 -12.41 9.33 -12.93
CA ASP A 70 -12.22 8.75 -14.26
C ASP A 70 -11.10 9.50 -15.01
N ALA A 71 -11.13 10.83 -14.99
CA ALA A 71 -10.14 11.67 -15.67
C ALA A 71 -8.74 11.59 -15.04
N THR A 72 -8.65 11.50 -13.70
CA THR A 72 -7.35 11.32 -13.02
C THR A 72 -6.83 9.89 -13.15
N ARG A 73 -7.71 8.89 -13.24
CA ARG A 73 -7.32 7.48 -13.39
C ARG A 73 -6.52 7.20 -14.65
N GLU A 74 -6.87 7.81 -15.78
CA GLU A 74 -6.17 7.51 -17.04
C GLU A 74 -4.72 8.01 -17.00
N VAL A 75 -4.49 9.27 -16.58
CA VAL A 75 -3.14 9.83 -16.50
C VAL A 75 -2.32 9.17 -15.38
N HIS A 76 -2.92 8.92 -14.22
CA HIS A 76 -2.27 8.20 -13.12
C HIS A 76 -1.84 6.79 -13.56
N ARG A 77 -2.74 5.99 -14.14
CA ARG A 77 -2.43 4.61 -14.55
C ARG A 77 -1.53 4.50 -15.77
N ALA A 78 -1.47 5.52 -16.62
CA ALA A 78 -0.54 5.54 -17.74
C ALA A 78 0.86 5.99 -17.29
N VAL A 79 0.94 7.11 -16.59
CA VAL A 79 2.20 7.83 -16.39
C VAL A 79 2.92 7.36 -15.13
N THR A 80 2.22 7.25 -14.00
CA THR A 80 2.86 6.96 -12.70
C THR A 80 3.07 5.45 -12.47
N HIS A 81 2.34 4.61 -13.20
CA HIS A 81 2.55 3.16 -13.27
C HIS A 81 3.53 2.71 -14.39
N SER A 82 4.26 3.64 -15.03
CA SER A 82 5.28 3.29 -16.02
C SER A 82 6.57 2.83 -15.35
N LEU A 83 7.08 1.65 -15.75
CA LEU A 83 8.41 1.17 -15.35
C LEU A 83 9.52 2.02 -15.95
N VAL A 84 9.32 2.57 -17.16
CA VAL A 84 10.29 3.46 -17.79
C VAL A 84 10.43 4.75 -16.97
N VAL A 85 9.30 5.37 -16.60
CA VAL A 85 9.30 6.55 -15.72
C VAL A 85 9.89 6.20 -14.36
N SER A 86 9.53 5.05 -13.77
CA SER A 86 10.03 4.59 -12.48
C SER A 86 11.56 4.45 -12.43
N VAL A 87 12.15 3.84 -13.47
CA VAL A 87 13.61 3.66 -13.56
C VAL A 87 14.32 5.00 -13.76
N LEU A 88 13.83 5.85 -14.67
CA LEU A 88 14.47 7.14 -14.95
C LEU A 88 14.35 8.10 -13.76
N ALA A 89 13.15 8.21 -13.17
CA ALA A 89 12.93 9.05 -11.99
C ALA A 89 13.67 8.51 -10.76
N GLY A 90 13.61 7.20 -10.51
CA GLY A 90 14.35 6.55 -9.44
C GLY A 90 15.86 6.75 -9.59
N GLY A 91 16.38 6.66 -10.82
CA GLY A 91 17.76 6.98 -11.15
C GLY A 91 18.12 8.46 -10.89
N ALA A 92 17.23 9.40 -11.24
CA ALA A 92 17.44 10.83 -10.97
C ALA A 92 17.42 11.14 -9.46
N PHE A 93 16.47 10.60 -8.71
CA PHE A 93 16.43 10.70 -7.24
C PHE A 93 17.67 10.05 -6.61
N GLY A 94 18.09 8.90 -7.13
CA GLY A 94 19.31 8.24 -6.69
C GLY A 94 20.58 9.05 -6.96
N LEU A 95 20.67 9.68 -8.13
CA LEU A 95 21.77 10.58 -8.47
C LEU A 95 21.81 11.78 -7.53
N TRP A 96 20.65 12.39 -7.24
CA TRP A 96 20.52 13.47 -6.25
C TRP A 96 21.03 13.03 -4.87
N ALA A 97 20.64 11.84 -4.42
CA ALA A 97 21.06 11.27 -3.14
C ALA A 97 22.58 10.99 -3.07
N VAL A 98 23.15 10.42 -4.13
CA VAL A 98 24.57 10.06 -4.19
C VAL A 98 25.47 11.29 -4.35
N ALA A 99 25.01 12.31 -5.07
CA ALA A 99 25.74 13.56 -5.27
C ALA A 99 25.81 14.42 -4.00
N TRP A 100 24.91 14.19 -3.03
CA TRP A 100 24.79 14.96 -1.79
C TRP A 100 26.09 15.12 -1.01
N ASP A 101 26.86 14.04 -0.87
CA ASP A 101 28.10 14.00 -0.07
C ASP A 101 29.36 14.33 -0.89
N ARG A 102 29.19 14.71 -2.17
CA ARG A 102 30.32 14.96 -3.07
C ARG A 102 30.81 16.40 -2.99
N ARG A 103 31.99 16.64 -3.56
CA ARG A 103 32.58 17.99 -3.70
C ARG A 103 31.58 18.94 -4.40
N PRO A 104 31.59 20.25 -4.09
CA PRO A 104 30.57 21.20 -4.56
C PRO A 104 30.31 21.16 -6.08
N ALA A 105 31.37 21.08 -6.90
CA ALA A 105 31.23 21.01 -8.35
C ALA A 105 30.52 19.72 -8.83
N VAL A 106 30.88 18.56 -8.24
CA VAL A 106 30.26 17.26 -8.58
C VAL A 106 28.82 17.21 -8.07
N ARG A 107 28.56 17.78 -6.89
CA ARG A 107 27.21 17.92 -6.36
C ARG A 107 26.33 18.77 -7.28
N ALA A 108 26.81 19.93 -7.70
CA ALA A 108 26.10 20.81 -8.62
C ALA A 108 25.80 20.11 -9.96
N ALA A 109 26.80 19.46 -10.57
CA ALA A 109 26.62 18.73 -11.81
C ALA A 109 25.61 17.56 -11.67
N GLY A 110 25.70 16.77 -10.59
CA GLY A 110 24.78 15.68 -10.32
C GLY A 110 23.34 16.16 -10.05
N SER A 111 23.18 17.24 -9.29
CA SER A 111 21.87 17.87 -9.03
C SER A 111 21.26 18.44 -10.31
N LEU A 112 22.05 19.12 -11.15
CA LEU A 112 21.58 19.65 -12.43
C LEU A 112 21.14 18.54 -13.37
N LEU A 113 21.92 17.44 -13.45
CA LEU A 113 21.55 16.29 -14.27
C LEU A 113 20.28 15.61 -13.75
N ALA A 114 20.16 15.40 -12.43
CA ALA A 114 18.95 14.83 -11.83
C ALA A 114 17.72 15.68 -12.13
N VAL A 115 17.79 17.00 -11.93
CA VAL A 115 16.70 17.93 -12.23
C VAL A 115 16.40 17.97 -13.73
N GLY A 116 17.43 17.93 -14.59
CA GLY A 116 17.26 17.88 -16.03
C GLY A 116 16.50 16.63 -16.51
N VAL A 117 16.82 15.45 -15.95
CA VAL A 117 16.08 14.21 -16.23
C VAL A 117 14.64 14.31 -15.76
N LEU A 118 14.39 14.80 -14.55
CA LEU A 118 13.03 14.99 -14.03
C LEU A 118 12.23 15.99 -14.87
N ALA A 119 12.84 17.12 -15.25
CA ALA A 119 12.24 18.12 -16.11
C ALA A 119 11.91 17.57 -17.50
N ALA A 120 12.76 16.68 -18.05
CA ALA A 120 12.47 16.00 -19.32
C ALA A 120 11.26 15.05 -19.20
N ILE A 121 11.17 14.26 -18.11
CA ILE A 121 10.01 13.40 -17.85
C ILE A 121 8.73 14.24 -17.77
N VAL A 122 8.75 15.31 -16.96
CA VAL A 122 7.63 16.25 -16.81
C VAL A 122 7.26 16.88 -18.15
N GLY A 123 8.26 17.30 -18.94
CA GLY A 123 8.06 17.87 -20.27
C GLY A 123 7.39 16.91 -21.24
N VAL A 124 7.82 15.64 -21.28
CA VAL A 124 7.19 14.60 -22.12
C VAL A 124 5.75 14.36 -21.69
N GLY A 125 5.49 14.21 -20.38
CA GLY A 125 4.12 13.99 -19.91
C GLY A 125 3.21 15.19 -20.11
N SER A 126 3.74 16.42 -20.01
CA SER A 126 3.02 17.65 -20.36
C SER A 126 2.69 17.71 -21.85
N ALA A 127 3.65 17.35 -22.73
CA ALA A 127 3.41 17.33 -24.17
C ALA A 127 2.35 16.29 -24.60
N GLN A 128 2.27 15.16 -23.89
CA GLN A 128 1.32 14.09 -24.20
C GLN A 128 -0.05 14.25 -23.52
N ASN A 129 -0.10 14.84 -22.32
CA ASN A 129 -1.31 14.88 -21.47
C ASN A 129 -1.68 16.31 -21.03
N GLY A 130 -1.08 17.34 -21.65
CA GLY A 130 -1.33 18.75 -21.36
C GLY A 130 -1.00 19.17 -19.92
N THR A 131 -1.76 20.14 -19.42
CA THR A 131 -1.61 20.69 -18.06
C THR A 131 -1.73 19.62 -16.97
N LEU A 132 -2.58 18.60 -17.17
CA LEU A 132 -2.74 17.52 -16.21
C LEU A 132 -1.44 16.72 -16.06
N GLY A 133 -0.81 16.34 -17.18
CA GLY A 133 0.50 15.68 -17.18
C GLY A 133 1.59 16.50 -16.49
N LEU A 134 1.59 17.83 -16.72
CA LEU A 134 2.50 18.76 -16.05
C LEU A 134 2.33 18.75 -14.52
N VAL A 135 1.09 18.84 -14.03
CA VAL A 135 0.78 18.91 -12.59
C VAL A 135 1.07 17.58 -11.90
N VAL A 136 0.65 16.46 -12.48
CA VAL A 136 0.85 15.11 -11.94
C VAL A 136 2.34 14.79 -11.83
N LEU A 137 3.08 14.89 -12.94
CA LEU A 137 4.50 14.58 -12.95
C LEU A 137 5.33 15.63 -12.21
N GLY A 138 4.92 16.89 -12.22
CA GLY A 138 5.57 17.96 -11.46
C GLY A 138 5.50 17.69 -9.97
N THR A 139 4.30 17.36 -9.47
CA THR A 139 4.08 16.98 -8.06
C THR A 139 4.87 15.73 -7.69
N PHE A 140 4.85 14.71 -8.55
CA PHE A 140 5.65 13.50 -8.39
C PHE A 140 7.16 13.80 -8.29
N ALA A 141 7.69 14.63 -9.21
CA ALA A 141 9.11 14.98 -9.23
C ALA A 141 9.53 15.77 -7.98
N VAL A 142 8.74 16.75 -7.56
CA VAL A 142 8.97 17.53 -6.34
C VAL A 142 8.88 16.63 -5.11
N GLY A 143 7.83 15.81 -5.00
CA GLY A 143 7.64 14.87 -3.91
C GLY A 143 8.81 13.89 -3.77
N GLY A 144 9.32 13.36 -4.88
CA GLY A 144 10.47 12.46 -4.86
C GLY A 144 11.77 13.15 -4.43
N LEU A 145 12.00 14.40 -4.84
CA LEU A 145 13.12 15.19 -4.33
C LEU A 145 12.98 15.47 -2.83
N VAL A 146 11.76 15.73 -2.35
CA VAL A 146 11.47 15.90 -0.91
C VAL A 146 11.74 14.61 -0.14
N VAL A 147 11.21 13.47 -0.58
CA VAL A 147 11.47 12.14 0.03
C VAL A 147 12.96 11.84 0.06
N THR A 148 13.65 12.07 -1.06
CA THR A 148 15.12 11.87 -1.16
C THR A 148 15.85 12.73 -0.14
N THR A 149 15.52 14.03 -0.10
CA THR A 149 16.18 15.01 0.76
C THR A 149 15.90 14.73 2.23
N LEU A 150 14.66 14.41 2.59
CA LEU A 150 14.30 13.99 3.95
C LEU A 150 15.00 12.69 4.34
N GLY A 151 15.10 11.72 3.42
CA GLY A 151 15.88 10.49 3.63
C GLY A 151 17.35 10.81 3.96
N ARG A 152 17.97 11.74 3.23
CA ARG A 152 19.35 12.20 3.49
C ARG A 152 19.50 12.99 4.80
N LEU A 153 18.50 13.77 5.19
CA LEU A 153 18.57 14.66 6.35
C LEU A 153 18.14 13.99 7.67
N ARG A 154 17.25 13.00 7.61
CA ARG A 154 16.59 12.40 8.78
C ARG A 154 17.02 10.97 9.07
N THR A 155 17.88 10.38 8.24
CA THR A 155 18.38 9.01 8.42
C THR A 155 19.89 8.96 8.23
N ASP A 156 20.51 7.89 8.72
CA ASP A 156 21.93 7.58 8.53
C ASP A 156 22.19 6.76 7.24
N LEU A 157 21.17 6.57 6.40
CA LEU A 157 21.27 5.82 5.16
C LEU A 157 22.30 6.47 4.24
N SER A 158 23.10 5.67 3.54
CA SER A 158 24.00 6.19 2.50
C SER A 158 23.22 6.66 1.26
N GLY A 159 23.81 7.53 0.44
CA GLY A 159 23.16 8.00 -0.80
C GLY A 159 22.83 6.84 -1.76
N ARG A 160 23.66 5.79 -1.76
CA ARG A 160 23.43 4.56 -2.53
C ARG A 160 22.24 3.74 -2.00
N ALA A 161 22.04 3.72 -0.69
CA ALA A 161 20.90 3.04 -0.08
C ALA A 161 19.59 3.75 -0.41
N VAL A 162 19.58 5.09 -0.34
CA VAL A 162 18.42 5.90 -0.79
C VAL A 162 18.17 5.72 -2.29
N ALA A 163 19.22 5.68 -3.11
CA ALA A 163 19.09 5.39 -4.55
C ALA A 163 18.47 4.03 -4.83
N ALA A 164 18.91 2.98 -4.14
CA ALA A 164 18.34 1.65 -4.26
C ALA A 164 16.87 1.63 -3.82
N ALA A 165 16.55 2.28 -2.69
CA ALA A 165 15.18 2.41 -2.21
C ALA A 165 14.26 3.17 -3.19
N ALA A 166 14.78 4.21 -3.85
CA ALA A 166 14.04 4.97 -4.87
C ALA A 166 13.66 4.10 -6.06
N VAL A 167 14.63 3.39 -6.64
CA VAL A 167 14.38 2.52 -7.79
C VAL A 167 13.47 1.35 -7.42
N LEU A 168 13.76 0.66 -6.30
CA LEU A 168 12.96 -0.49 -5.87
C LEU A 168 11.53 -0.10 -5.48
N GLY A 169 11.37 1.01 -4.75
CA GLY A 169 10.07 1.54 -4.37
C GLY A 169 9.23 1.89 -5.60
N LEU A 170 9.76 2.71 -6.51
CA LEU A 170 9.05 3.09 -7.73
C LEU A 170 8.75 1.89 -8.64
N CYS A 171 9.70 0.97 -8.83
CA CYS A 171 9.47 -0.20 -9.69
C CYS A 171 8.49 -1.21 -9.07
N SER A 172 8.24 -1.16 -7.76
CA SER A 172 7.23 -2.00 -7.11
C SER A 172 5.81 -1.45 -7.27
N HIS A 173 5.67 -0.15 -7.53
CA HIS A 173 4.39 0.54 -7.57
C HIS A 173 3.41 -0.03 -8.61
N PRO A 174 3.80 -0.24 -9.90
CA PRO A 174 2.86 -0.61 -10.96
C PRO A 174 2.11 -1.94 -10.73
N TRP A 175 2.67 -2.82 -9.90
CA TRP A 175 2.16 -4.18 -9.72
C TRP A 175 0.99 -4.26 -8.72
N GLY A 176 0.72 -3.19 -7.96
CA GLY A 176 -0.36 -3.15 -6.97
C GLY A 176 -1.76 -3.30 -7.58
N ASP A 177 -1.94 -2.89 -8.83
CA ASP A 177 -3.26 -2.78 -9.49
C ASP A 177 -3.60 -3.97 -10.40
N LEU A 178 -2.73 -4.97 -10.52
CA LEU A 178 -2.88 -6.08 -11.48
C LEU A 178 -4.19 -6.86 -11.32
N VAL A 179 -4.68 -7.00 -10.09
CA VAL A 179 -5.84 -7.85 -9.74
C VAL A 179 -7.11 -7.06 -9.46
N THR A 180 -7.08 -5.74 -9.62
CA THR A 180 -8.13 -4.86 -9.10
C THR A 180 -8.47 -3.69 -10.02
N GLY A 181 -7.49 -3.20 -10.79
CA GLY A 181 -7.63 -2.10 -11.73
C GLY A 181 -7.68 -2.57 -13.18
N GLU A 182 -7.66 -1.61 -14.09
CA GLU A 182 -7.22 -1.86 -15.46
C GLU A 182 -5.69 -2.02 -15.47
N PRO A 183 -5.14 -2.85 -16.37
CA PRO A 183 -3.70 -3.08 -16.40
C PRO A 183 -2.93 -1.78 -16.68
N PRO A 184 -1.82 -1.52 -15.95
CA PRO A 184 -1.00 -0.34 -16.16
C PRO A 184 -0.31 -0.36 -17.52
N ARG A 185 -0.07 0.82 -18.10
CA ARG A 185 0.77 0.97 -19.30
C ARG A 185 2.25 0.92 -18.91
N LEU A 186 2.74 -0.28 -18.59
CA LEU A 186 4.08 -0.52 -18.01
C LEU A 186 5.23 0.13 -18.82
N LEU A 187 5.09 0.28 -20.14
CA LEU A 187 6.12 0.81 -21.04
C LEU A 187 5.81 2.21 -21.58
N TYR A 188 4.84 2.94 -21.02
CA TYR A 188 4.61 4.34 -21.37
C TYR A 188 5.93 5.14 -21.30
N PRO A 189 6.26 6.02 -22.27
CA PRO A 189 5.38 6.56 -23.32
C PRO A 189 5.35 5.74 -24.63
N PHE A 190 5.94 4.55 -24.66
CA PHE A 190 5.87 3.68 -25.82
C PHE A 190 4.49 3.01 -25.91
N ASP A 191 3.95 2.91 -27.11
CA ASP A 191 2.66 2.25 -27.36
C ASP A 191 2.82 0.73 -27.41
N VAL A 192 3.29 0.15 -26.30
CA VAL A 192 3.48 -1.30 -26.14
C VAL A 192 2.67 -1.78 -24.95
N ARG A 193 1.71 -2.68 -25.23
CA ARG A 193 0.90 -3.33 -24.20
C ARG A 193 1.54 -4.65 -23.80
N VAL A 194 1.81 -4.79 -22.50
CA VAL A 194 2.34 -6.01 -21.89
C VAL A 194 1.20 -6.85 -21.30
N LEU A 195 0.13 -6.19 -20.86
CA LEU A 195 -1.03 -6.79 -20.23
C LEU A 195 -2.28 -6.27 -20.93
N ASP A 196 -3.09 -7.20 -21.46
CA ASP A 196 -4.30 -6.88 -22.21
C ASP A 196 -5.55 -6.77 -21.34
N GLY A 197 -5.45 -7.18 -20.07
CA GLY A 197 -6.53 -7.09 -19.10
C GLY A 197 -6.04 -7.27 -17.67
N ARG A 198 -6.96 -7.11 -16.73
CA ARG A 198 -6.74 -7.45 -15.32
C ARG A 198 -6.41 -8.93 -15.18
N VAL A 199 -5.54 -9.25 -14.24
CA VAL A 199 -5.30 -10.64 -13.82
C VAL A 199 -6.51 -11.12 -13.02
N LEU A 200 -7.31 -11.99 -13.64
CA LEU A 200 -8.47 -12.60 -12.99
C LEU A 200 -8.01 -13.74 -12.08
N LEU A 201 -8.33 -13.62 -10.80
CA LEU A 201 -8.08 -14.69 -9.81
C LEU A 201 -9.17 -15.77 -9.86
N HIS A 202 -10.38 -15.39 -10.27
CA HIS A 202 -11.54 -16.26 -10.38
C HIS A 202 -12.56 -15.66 -11.36
N GLY A 203 -13.41 -16.51 -11.98
CA GLY A 203 -14.46 -16.06 -12.90
C GLY A 203 -15.66 -15.43 -12.17
N ASP A 204 -15.93 -15.90 -10.96
CA ASP A 204 -16.90 -15.26 -10.06
C ASP A 204 -16.38 -13.88 -9.56
N PRO A 205 -17.14 -12.78 -9.75
CA PRO A 205 -16.73 -11.43 -9.36
C PRO A 205 -16.50 -11.25 -7.85
N THR A 206 -17.27 -11.94 -7.01
CA THR A 206 -17.16 -11.85 -5.55
C THR A 206 -15.94 -12.63 -5.08
N VAL A 207 -15.73 -13.87 -5.54
CA VAL A 207 -14.52 -14.64 -5.23
C VAL A 207 -13.27 -13.91 -5.71
N HIS A 208 -13.32 -13.25 -6.86
CA HIS A 208 -12.22 -12.42 -7.35
C HIS A 208 -11.92 -11.24 -6.41
N LEU A 209 -12.95 -10.51 -5.95
CA LEU A 209 -12.80 -9.44 -4.95
C LEU A 209 -12.20 -9.97 -3.64
N LEU A 210 -12.70 -11.09 -3.12
CA LEU A 210 -12.20 -11.69 -1.88
C LEU A 210 -10.73 -12.12 -2.02
N GLY A 211 -10.36 -12.68 -3.17
CA GLY A 211 -8.97 -13.02 -3.49
C GLY A 211 -8.06 -11.80 -3.59
N ALA A 212 -8.51 -10.73 -4.26
CA ALA A 212 -7.79 -9.48 -4.35
C ALA A 212 -7.57 -8.84 -2.96
N PHE A 213 -8.62 -8.82 -2.14
CA PHE A 213 -8.54 -8.35 -0.76
C PHE A 213 -7.61 -9.23 0.10
N ALA A 214 -7.63 -10.54 -0.09
CA ALA A 214 -6.72 -11.47 0.60
C ALA A 214 -5.24 -11.19 0.25
N LEU A 215 -4.94 -10.91 -1.02
CA LEU A 215 -3.59 -10.53 -1.45
C LEU A 215 -3.14 -9.22 -0.80
N GLU A 216 -3.99 -8.20 -0.79
CA GLU A 216 -3.69 -6.94 -0.10
C GLU A 216 -3.45 -7.16 1.39
N LEU A 217 -4.34 -7.91 2.05
CA LEU A 217 -4.23 -8.23 3.47
C LEU A 217 -2.94 -9.01 3.78
N ALA A 218 -2.53 -9.93 2.90
CA ALA A 218 -1.26 -10.66 3.04
C ALA A 218 -0.05 -9.71 2.98
N VAL A 219 -0.08 -8.68 2.12
CA VAL A 219 0.96 -7.66 2.06
C VAL A 219 0.98 -6.79 3.32
N VAL A 220 -0.19 -6.42 3.87
CA VAL A 220 -0.26 -5.71 5.15
C VAL A 220 0.32 -6.56 6.29
N TRP A 221 -0.02 -7.85 6.32
CA TRP A 221 0.56 -8.82 7.26
C TRP A 221 2.08 -8.90 7.12
N LEU A 222 2.59 -8.97 5.88
CA LEU A 222 4.02 -9.02 5.61
C LEU A 222 4.74 -7.80 6.20
N ALA A 223 4.20 -6.59 6.03
CA ALA A 223 4.77 -5.38 6.62
C ALA A 223 4.72 -5.38 8.15
N ALA A 224 3.59 -5.79 8.75
CA ALA A 224 3.49 -5.90 10.20
C ALA A 224 4.49 -6.93 10.78
N VAL A 225 4.59 -8.10 10.14
CA VAL A 225 5.55 -9.15 10.51
C VAL A 225 6.98 -8.70 10.27
N ALA A 226 7.26 -7.91 9.24
CA ALA A 226 8.58 -7.30 9.04
C ALA A 226 8.95 -6.41 10.24
N VAL A 227 8.05 -5.52 10.68
CA VAL A 227 8.29 -4.71 11.89
C VAL A 227 8.54 -5.60 13.11
N ALA A 228 7.73 -6.63 13.32
CA ALA A 228 7.91 -7.54 14.45
C ALA A 228 9.25 -8.27 14.39
N THR A 229 9.64 -8.76 13.21
CA THR A 229 10.88 -9.51 12.98
C THR A 229 12.10 -8.63 13.23
N VAL A 230 12.15 -7.46 12.58
CA VAL A 230 13.27 -6.51 12.70
C VAL A 230 13.43 -5.98 14.12
N THR A 231 12.33 -5.89 14.89
CA THR A 231 12.36 -5.45 16.30
C THR A 231 12.54 -6.60 17.29
N GLY A 232 12.69 -7.85 16.84
CA GLY A 232 12.85 -9.02 17.70
C GLY A 232 11.62 -9.34 18.55
N ARG A 233 10.43 -8.97 18.10
CA ARG A 233 9.16 -9.14 18.82
C ARG A 233 8.38 -10.33 18.26
N SER A 234 7.79 -11.13 19.14
CA SER A 234 6.85 -12.18 18.75
C SER A 234 5.50 -11.54 18.37
N TRP A 235 5.11 -11.66 17.10
CA TRP A 235 3.81 -11.21 16.62
C TRP A 235 2.69 -12.18 17.02
N ARG A 236 2.98 -13.48 17.14
CA ARG A 236 1.99 -14.51 17.51
C ARG A 236 1.45 -14.29 18.91
N ASP A 237 2.33 -13.94 19.85
CA ASP A 237 1.95 -13.65 21.23
C ASP A 237 1.20 -12.33 21.37
N ALA A 238 1.22 -11.49 20.34
CA ALA A 238 0.54 -10.19 20.32
C ALA A 238 -0.90 -10.28 19.81
N ILE A 239 -1.33 -11.43 19.26
CA ILE A 239 -2.68 -11.66 18.77
C ILE A 239 -3.59 -12.04 19.95
N ASP A 240 -4.63 -11.25 20.16
CA ASP A 240 -5.70 -11.59 21.09
C ASP A 240 -6.60 -12.69 20.48
N PRO A 241 -6.86 -13.80 21.19
CA PRO A 241 -7.76 -14.85 20.73
C PRO A 241 -9.17 -14.35 20.37
N ARG A 242 -9.62 -13.23 20.95
CA ARG A 242 -10.92 -12.62 20.64
C ARG A 242 -11.03 -12.10 19.20
N ALA A 243 -9.92 -11.94 18.50
CA ALA A 243 -9.93 -11.67 17.06
C ALA A 243 -10.71 -12.72 16.27
N ALA A 244 -10.84 -13.96 16.79
CA ALA A 244 -11.69 -15.00 16.19
C ALA A 244 -13.18 -14.61 16.12
N ALA A 245 -13.65 -13.66 16.94
CA ALA A 245 -15.01 -13.11 16.84
C ALA A 245 -15.29 -12.48 15.47
N GLY A 246 -14.25 -12.10 14.72
CA GLY A 246 -14.38 -11.65 13.33
C GLY A 246 -15.08 -12.67 12.42
N LEU A 247 -15.01 -13.98 12.72
CA LEU A 247 -15.73 -15.02 11.97
C LEU A 247 -17.24 -14.78 11.90
N ALA A 248 -17.82 -14.10 12.89
CA ALA A 248 -19.25 -13.75 12.90
C ALA A 248 -19.65 -12.82 11.74
N TYR A 249 -18.69 -12.12 11.12
CA TYR A 249 -18.92 -11.34 9.91
C TYR A 249 -19.39 -12.20 8.71
N GLY A 250 -19.21 -13.53 8.76
CA GLY A 250 -19.77 -14.45 7.78
C GLY A 250 -21.28 -14.33 7.58
N VAL A 251 -22.03 -13.87 8.59
CA VAL A 251 -23.47 -13.60 8.46
C VAL A 251 -23.77 -12.55 7.37
N ALA A 252 -22.84 -11.61 7.12
CA ALA A 252 -22.99 -10.61 6.07
C ALA A 252 -23.07 -11.23 4.67
N ALA A 253 -22.48 -12.41 4.43
CA ALA A 253 -22.55 -13.09 3.14
C ALA A 253 -23.98 -13.52 2.76
N VAL A 254 -24.85 -13.73 3.75
CA VAL A 254 -26.27 -14.11 3.53
C VAL A 254 -27.16 -12.87 3.49
N LEU A 255 -26.85 -11.85 4.30
CA LEU A 255 -27.70 -10.68 4.48
C LEU A 255 -27.46 -9.57 3.44
N MET A 256 -26.31 -9.58 2.77
CA MET A 256 -25.90 -8.54 1.84
C MET A 256 -25.81 -9.06 0.41
N VAL A 257 -26.03 -8.18 -0.56
CA VAL A 257 -25.71 -8.46 -1.96
C VAL A 257 -24.21 -8.78 -2.07
N PRO A 258 -23.81 -9.87 -2.75
CA PRO A 258 -22.41 -10.22 -2.93
C PRO A 258 -21.61 -9.06 -3.51
N PRO A 259 -20.52 -8.64 -2.86
CA PRO A 259 -19.76 -7.48 -3.28
C PRO A 259 -18.92 -7.81 -4.51
N THR A 260 -18.74 -6.81 -5.37
CA THR A 260 -17.86 -6.87 -6.54
C THR A 260 -16.84 -5.73 -6.48
N LEU A 261 -15.86 -5.71 -7.38
CA LEU A 261 -14.86 -4.63 -7.43
C LEU A 261 -15.48 -3.24 -7.69
N GLU A 262 -16.60 -3.17 -8.41
CA GLU A 262 -17.31 -1.91 -8.73
C GLU A 262 -17.84 -1.19 -7.48
N VAL A 263 -18.29 -1.96 -6.48
CA VAL A 263 -18.87 -1.45 -5.22
C VAL A 263 -18.13 -1.98 -3.99
N SER A 264 -16.84 -2.24 -4.14
CA SER A 264 -15.98 -2.88 -3.14
C SER A 264 -15.87 -2.11 -1.82
N TYR A 265 -16.07 -0.79 -1.83
CA TYR A 265 -15.91 0.05 -0.64
C TYR A 265 -16.86 -0.31 0.50
N HIS A 266 -18.08 -0.79 0.23
CA HIS A 266 -19.02 -1.26 1.26
C HIS A 266 -18.43 -2.45 2.03
N PHE A 267 -17.92 -3.43 1.31
CA PHE A 267 -17.26 -4.60 1.87
C PHE A 267 -15.98 -4.19 2.63
N VAL A 268 -15.12 -3.40 2.01
CA VAL A 268 -13.84 -2.98 2.60
C VAL A 268 -14.05 -2.16 3.89
N PHE A 269 -14.96 -1.19 3.91
CA PHE A 269 -15.19 -0.40 5.12
C PHE A 269 -15.81 -1.22 6.25
N SER A 270 -16.77 -2.10 5.94
CA SER A 270 -17.42 -2.92 6.95
C SER A 270 -16.47 -3.97 7.54
N ILE A 271 -15.61 -4.61 6.74
CA ILE A 271 -14.62 -5.57 7.25
C ILE A 271 -13.49 -4.88 8.03
N LEU A 272 -13.08 -3.67 7.64
CA LEU A 272 -12.13 -2.87 8.41
C LEU A 272 -12.70 -2.45 9.77
N ALA A 273 -14.01 -2.17 9.86
CA ALA A 273 -14.67 -1.90 11.13
C ALA A 273 -14.57 -3.09 12.10
N VAL A 274 -14.65 -4.33 11.60
CA VAL A 274 -14.38 -5.54 12.41
C VAL A 274 -12.95 -5.53 12.95
N GLY A 275 -11.98 -5.17 12.12
CA GLY A 275 -10.58 -4.99 12.54
C GLY A 275 -10.41 -3.96 13.65
N VAL A 276 -11.05 -2.79 13.52
CA VAL A 276 -11.03 -1.73 14.55
C VAL A 276 -11.60 -2.23 15.87
N VAL A 277 -12.72 -2.95 15.84
CA VAL A 277 -13.33 -3.54 17.04
C VAL A 277 -12.41 -4.57 17.69
N CYS A 278 -11.85 -5.49 16.90
CA CYS A 278 -10.93 -6.51 17.41
C CYS A 278 -9.67 -5.89 18.01
N GLY A 279 -9.01 -4.95 17.29
CA GLY A 279 -7.82 -4.26 17.78
C GLY A 279 -8.11 -3.40 19.02
N GLY A 280 -9.23 -2.69 19.04
CA GLY A 280 -9.65 -1.87 20.18
C GLY A 280 -9.93 -2.69 21.44
N ALA A 281 -10.62 -3.83 21.30
CA ALA A 281 -10.88 -4.74 22.42
C ALA A 281 -9.60 -5.28 23.08
N SER A 282 -8.55 -5.49 22.29
CA SER A 282 -7.24 -5.94 22.77
C SER A 282 -6.46 -4.85 23.52
N LEU A 283 -6.78 -3.57 23.27
CA LEU A 283 -6.17 -2.44 23.98
C LEU A 283 -6.87 -2.16 25.33
N THR A 284 -8.18 -2.37 25.41
CA THR A 284 -8.97 -2.08 26.62
C THR A 284 -8.84 -3.18 27.67
N THR A 285 -8.64 -4.42 27.24
CA THR A 285 -8.46 -5.55 28.14
C THR A 285 -6.99 -5.89 28.22
N GLY A 286 -6.26 -5.17 29.08
CA GLY A 286 -4.87 -5.50 29.38
C GLY A 286 -4.74 -6.99 29.69
N SER A 287 -4.20 -7.76 28.74
CA SER A 287 -3.96 -9.18 28.87
C SER A 287 -2.86 -9.38 29.91
N ALA A 288 -3.27 -9.35 31.17
CA ALA A 288 -2.49 -9.76 32.31
C ALA A 288 -2.40 -11.29 32.28
N ARG A 289 -1.54 -11.84 31.41
CA ARG A 289 -1.00 -13.18 31.64
C ARG A 289 0.03 -13.07 32.77
N PRO A 290 -0.13 -13.79 33.89
CA PRO A 290 0.88 -13.80 34.95
C PRO A 290 2.10 -14.57 34.43
N ILE A 291 3.18 -13.85 34.09
CA ILE A 291 4.49 -14.45 33.81
C ILE A 291 5.14 -14.82 35.16
N PRO A 292 5.63 -16.06 35.37
CA PRO A 292 6.45 -16.39 36.53
C PRO A 292 7.77 -15.60 36.46
N ARG A 293 8.06 -14.83 37.52
CA ARG A 293 9.28 -14.01 37.62
C ARG A 293 10.53 -14.89 37.72
N PRO A 294 11.65 -14.42 37.10
CA PRO A 294 12.89 -14.36 37.86
C PRO A 294 13.55 -12.98 37.83
N SER A 295 14.09 -12.61 38.99
CA SER A 295 15.06 -11.55 39.31
C SER A 295 14.74 -10.09 38.92
N ALA A 296 14.65 -9.27 39.96
CA ALA A 296 14.52 -7.82 39.91
C ALA A 296 15.90 -7.17 39.70
N SER A 297 16.17 -6.61 38.51
CA SER A 297 17.24 -5.60 38.35
C SER A 297 17.12 -4.66 37.14
N ARG A 298 16.04 -4.69 36.34
CA ARG A 298 15.81 -3.73 35.23
C ARG A 298 14.45 -3.06 35.25
N ARG A 299 13.99 -2.63 36.41
CA ARG A 299 12.65 -2.06 36.58
C ARG A 299 12.73 -0.53 36.76
N ARG A 300 12.98 0.17 35.65
CA ARG A 300 12.71 1.62 35.46
C ARG A 300 12.86 1.92 33.97
N LEU A 301 11.74 1.80 33.26
CA LEU A 301 11.35 2.34 31.95
C LEU A 301 10.32 1.35 31.36
N SER A 302 9.17 1.85 30.93
CA SER A 302 8.05 1.09 30.35
C SER A 302 7.08 0.43 31.36
N ALA A 303 6.36 1.26 32.12
CA ALA A 303 4.95 0.98 32.35
C ALA A 303 4.25 1.20 31.00
N ALA A 304 4.18 0.15 30.18
CA ALA A 304 3.73 0.25 28.80
C ALA A 304 2.24 0.59 28.75
N ALA A 305 1.91 1.68 28.05
CA ALA A 305 0.58 1.91 27.51
C ALA A 305 0.07 0.65 26.78
N PRO A 306 -1.26 0.45 26.61
CA PRO A 306 -1.78 -0.59 25.73
C PRO A 306 -1.00 -0.57 24.42
N SER A 307 -0.24 -1.63 24.14
CA SER A 307 0.77 -1.53 23.08
C SER A 307 0.05 -1.51 21.74
N ALA A 308 0.15 -0.40 21.00
CA ALA A 308 -0.42 -0.25 19.66
C ALA A 308 -0.09 -1.46 18.77
N PHE A 309 1.08 -2.07 18.97
CA PHE A 309 1.51 -3.33 18.35
C PHE A 309 0.52 -4.49 18.53
N GLY A 310 0.08 -4.79 19.75
CA GLY A 310 -0.89 -5.86 20.01
C GLY A 310 -2.26 -5.55 19.40
N GLY A 311 -2.68 -4.29 19.48
CA GLY A 311 -3.88 -3.81 18.80
C GLY A 311 -3.82 -4.00 17.28
N THR A 312 -2.68 -3.68 16.64
CA THR A 312 -2.48 -3.88 15.20
C THR A 312 -2.57 -5.34 14.80
N PHE A 313 -1.86 -6.25 15.48
CA PHE A 313 -1.90 -7.67 15.16
C PHE A 313 -3.27 -8.30 15.40
N SER A 314 -3.97 -7.87 16.45
CA SER A 314 -5.33 -8.33 16.74
C SER A 314 -6.36 -7.79 15.74
N ALA A 315 -6.19 -6.55 15.25
CA ALA A 315 -6.99 -6.00 14.17
C ALA A 315 -6.80 -6.79 12.87
N LEU A 316 -5.54 -7.06 12.47
CA LEU A 316 -5.25 -7.85 11.27
C LEU A 316 -5.79 -9.29 11.38
N ALA A 317 -5.68 -9.91 12.55
CA ALA A 317 -6.26 -11.23 12.81
C ALA A 317 -7.79 -11.19 12.71
N GLY A 318 -8.43 -10.14 13.23
CA GLY A 318 -9.89 -9.96 13.15
C GLY A 318 -10.38 -9.80 11.71
N ILE A 319 -9.68 -8.99 10.91
CA ILE A 319 -9.98 -8.82 9.47
C ILE A 319 -9.79 -10.15 8.73
N THR A 320 -8.73 -10.89 9.04
CA THR A 320 -8.45 -12.20 8.42
C THR A 320 -9.56 -13.20 8.76
N ALA A 321 -9.98 -13.26 10.03
CA ALA A 321 -11.07 -14.09 10.49
C ALA A 321 -12.40 -13.71 9.81
N ALA A 322 -12.68 -12.41 9.66
CA ALA A 322 -13.86 -11.92 8.96
C ALA A 322 -13.87 -12.30 7.48
N LEU A 323 -12.73 -12.18 6.80
CA LEU A 323 -12.58 -12.57 5.40
C LEU A 323 -12.83 -14.06 5.20
N VAL A 324 -12.23 -14.89 6.07
CA VAL A 324 -12.42 -16.35 6.05
C VAL A 324 -13.89 -16.71 6.33
N GLY A 325 -14.52 -16.06 7.32
CA GLY A 325 -15.93 -16.28 7.65
C GLY A 325 -16.85 -15.93 6.49
N TYR A 326 -16.65 -14.77 5.86
CA TYR A 326 -17.41 -14.34 4.69
C TYR A 326 -17.23 -15.31 3.52
N ALA A 327 -15.99 -15.62 3.15
CA ALA A 327 -15.68 -16.52 2.04
C ALA A 327 -16.27 -17.92 2.23
N ALA A 328 -16.17 -18.48 3.45
CA ALA A 328 -16.69 -19.81 3.74
C ALA A 328 -18.22 -19.88 3.61
N VAL A 329 -18.93 -18.88 4.13
CA VAL A 329 -20.40 -18.82 4.05
C VAL A 329 -20.85 -18.59 2.60
N TYR A 330 -20.20 -17.67 1.89
CA TYR A 330 -20.52 -17.38 0.49
C TYR A 330 -20.36 -18.62 -0.40
N LEU A 331 -19.24 -19.34 -0.30
CA LEU A 331 -19.00 -20.54 -1.08
C LEU A 331 -19.93 -21.70 -0.72
N ALA A 332 -20.34 -21.80 0.55
CA ALA A 332 -21.33 -22.80 0.97
C ALA A 332 -22.72 -22.51 0.40
N ASP A 333 -23.13 -21.25 0.34
CA ASP A 333 -24.41 -20.81 -0.22
C ASP A 333 -24.49 -21.06 -1.74
N GLU A 334 -23.41 -20.72 -2.47
CA GLU A 334 -23.28 -21.01 -3.90
C GLU A 334 -23.34 -22.52 -4.20
N ALA A 335 -22.62 -23.32 -3.41
CA ALA A 335 -22.63 -24.78 -3.56
C ALA A 335 -24.02 -25.37 -3.30
N LEU A 336 -24.73 -24.90 -2.28
CA LEU A 336 -26.09 -25.33 -1.97
C LEU A 336 -27.07 -24.96 -3.09
N SER A 337 -26.96 -23.74 -3.61
CA SER A 337 -27.79 -23.25 -4.72
C SER A 337 -27.59 -24.07 -5.99
N ALA A 338 -26.34 -24.41 -6.34
CA ALA A 338 -26.03 -25.26 -7.48
C ALA A 338 -26.63 -26.68 -7.35
N VAL A 339 -26.56 -27.28 -6.16
CA VAL A 339 -27.16 -28.59 -5.89
C VAL A 339 -28.68 -28.54 -6.04
N LEU A 340 -29.33 -27.51 -5.50
CA LEU A 340 -30.78 -27.36 -5.59
C LEU A 340 -31.23 -27.19 -7.04
N VAL A 341 -30.58 -26.34 -7.83
CA VAL A 341 -30.89 -26.17 -9.26
C VAL A 341 -30.70 -27.47 -10.04
N GLY A 342 -29.64 -28.23 -9.74
CA GLY A 342 -29.40 -29.54 -10.36
C GLY A 342 -30.48 -30.58 -10.05
N LEU A 343 -31.03 -30.55 -8.82
CA LEU A 343 -32.12 -31.44 -8.42
C LEU A 343 -33.46 -31.11 -9.09
N PHE A 344 -33.73 -29.83 -9.38
CA PHE A 344 -34.98 -29.39 -10.04
C PHE A 344 -34.92 -29.39 -11.58
N SER A 345 -33.75 -29.66 -12.17
CA SER A 345 -33.55 -29.73 -13.62
C SER A 345 -33.62 -31.16 -14.19
N ILE A 346 -33.91 -32.16 -13.35
CA ILE A 346 -34.11 -33.58 -13.69
C ILE A 346 -35.60 -33.90 -13.64
#